data_AF-A0A946JWF9-F1
#
_entry.id   AF-A0A946JWF9-F1
#
_cell.length_a   1.000
_cell.length_b   1.000
_cell.length_c   1.000
_cell.angle_alpha   90.00
_cell.angle_beta   90.00
_cell.angle_gamma   90.00
#
_symmetry.space_group_name_H-M   'P 1'
#
loop_
_entity.id
_entity.type
_entity.pdbx_description
1 polymer ?
#
loop_
_entity_poly.entity_id
_entity_poly.type
_entity_poly.pdbx_seq_one_letter_code
_entity_poly.pdbx_strand_id
1 'polypeptide(L)'
;MDKNKQLYIRTAIILAILTVLEIGISYLTISRMGQIVLLMTFAITKMMLVAWIYMHVQHETKTLKWIIFIPIPAGILFTISLMYDIPFRWVV
;
A
#
# COMPACT_ATOMS: atom_id res chain seq x y z
N MET A 1 -1.92 -28.27 9.52
CA MET A 1 -2.09 -26.80 9.40
C MET A 1 -2.96 -26.53 8.18
N ASP A 2 -4.19 -26.03 8.39
CA ASP A 2 -5.21 -25.85 7.35
C ASP A 2 -4.65 -25.10 6.13
N LYS A 3 -4.97 -25.57 4.91
CA LYS A 3 -4.46 -25.00 3.65
C LYS A 3 -4.64 -23.48 3.56
N ASN A 4 -5.75 -22.96 4.10
CA ASN A 4 -6.05 -21.52 4.10
C ASN A 4 -5.09 -20.74 5.01
N LYS A 5 -4.77 -21.25 6.21
CA LYS A 5 -3.81 -20.62 7.14
C LYS A 5 -2.41 -20.50 6.55
N GLN A 6 -1.97 -21.52 5.81
CA GLN A 6 -0.68 -21.47 5.11
C GLN A 6 -0.63 -20.36 4.06
N LEU A 7 -1.74 -20.15 3.33
CA LEU A 7 -1.86 -19.12 2.30
C LEU A 7 -1.75 -17.70 2.90
N TYR A 8 -2.40 -17.46 4.04
CA TYR A 8 -2.25 -16.20 4.78
C TYR A 8 -0.81 -15.95 5.22
N ILE A 9 -0.19 -16.94 5.87
CA ILE A 9 1.18 -16.80 6.39
C ILE A 9 2.16 -16.56 5.23
N ARG A 10 2.02 -17.28 4.11
CA ARG A 10 2.88 -17.08 2.93
C ARG A 10 2.71 -15.67 2.34
N THR A 11 1.49 -15.17 2.31
CA THR A 11 1.18 -13.81 1.81
C THR A 11 1.73 -12.74 2.74
N ALA A 12 1.63 -12.94 4.07
CA ALA A 12 2.25 -12.05 5.06
C ALA A 12 3.77 -11.95 4.85
N ILE A 13 4.43 -13.08 4.62
CA ILE A 13 5.87 -13.12 4.35
C ILE A 13 6.22 -12.35 3.06
N ILE A 14 5.44 -12.54 1.99
CA ILE A 14 5.64 -11.81 0.72
C ILE A 14 5.48 -10.29 0.93
N LEU A 15 4.45 -9.87 1.65
CA LEU A 15 4.22 -8.46 1.99
C LEU A 15 5.36 -7.87 2.83
N ALA A 16 5.87 -8.64 3.79
CA ALA A 16 7.00 -8.23 4.62
C ALA A 16 8.27 -8.04 3.77
N ILE A 17 8.59 -9.00 2.90
CA ILE A 17 9.73 -8.90 1.97
C ILE A 17 9.60 -7.68 1.08
N LEU A 18 8.40 -7.45 0.50
CA LEU A 18 8.16 -6.30 -0.36
C LEU A 18 8.31 -4.97 0.41
N THR A 19 8.04 -4.96 1.71
CA THR A 19 8.25 -3.80 2.59
C THR A 19 9.73 -3.55 2.88
N VAL A 20 10.50 -4.59 3.17
CA VAL A 20 11.95 -4.48 3.33
C VAL A 20 12.60 -3.97 2.03
N LEU A 21 12.12 -4.44 0.86
CA LEU A 21 12.60 -3.95 -0.43
C LEU A 21 12.27 -2.46 -0.66
N GLU A 22 11.05 -1.99 -0.35
CA GLU A 22 10.72 -0.56 -0.44
C GLU A 22 11.64 0.31 0.42
N ILE A 23 11.93 -0.14 1.64
CA ILE A 23 12.86 0.56 2.53
C ILE A 23 14.25 0.60 1.89
N GLY A 24 14.72 -0.53 1.35
CA GLY A 24 15.99 -0.59 0.64
C GLY A 24 16.06 0.37 -0.56
N ILE A 25 15.01 0.39 -1.40
CA ILE A 25 14.88 1.31 -2.54
C ILE A 25 14.89 2.77 -2.07
N SER A 26 14.35 3.05 -0.88
CA SER A 26 14.33 4.40 -0.31
C SER A 26 15.73 4.95 0.00
N TYR A 27 16.71 4.07 0.24
CA TYR A 27 18.10 4.45 0.47
C TYR A 27 18.97 4.42 -0.79
N LEU A 28 18.47 3.90 -1.91
CA LEU A 28 19.22 3.89 -3.17
C LEU A 28 19.17 5.27 -3.84
N THR A 29 20.33 5.79 -4.23
CA THR A 29 20.47 7.03 -5.00
C THR A 29 20.14 6.80 -6.48
N ILE A 30 18.86 6.56 -6.78
CA ILE A 30 18.30 6.46 -8.13
C ILE A 30 17.69 7.82 -8.52
N SER A 31 17.39 8.03 -9.81
CA SER A 31 16.61 9.19 -10.24
C SER A 31 15.29 9.27 -9.47
N ARG A 32 14.91 10.48 -9.02
CA ARG A 32 13.70 10.71 -8.21
C ARG A 32 12.43 10.16 -8.89
N MET A 33 12.32 10.33 -10.20
CA MET A 33 11.23 9.75 -10.99
C MET A 33 11.24 8.22 -10.98
N GLY A 34 12.41 7.60 -11.13
CA GLY A 34 12.55 6.14 -11.07
C GLY A 34 12.14 5.58 -9.71
N GLN A 35 12.57 6.23 -8.64
CA GLN A 35 12.21 5.85 -7.27
C GLN A 35 10.70 5.95 -7.02
N ILE A 36 10.06 7.04 -7.47
CA ILE A 36 8.61 7.23 -7.35
C ILE A 36 7.84 6.12 -8.08
N VAL A 37 8.17 5.86 -9.34
CA VAL A 37 7.48 4.85 -10.16
C VAL A 37 7.62 3.45 -9.54
N LEU A 38 8.81 3.13 -9.03
CA LEU A 38 9.11 1.81 -8.48
C LEU A 38 8.40 1.59 -7.13
N LEU A 39 8.44 2.57 -6.24
CA LEU A 39 7.71 2.54 -4.97
C LEU A 39 6.18 2.51 -5.21
N MET A 40 5.69 3.28 -6.19
CA MET A 40 4.27 3.29 -6.53
C MET A 40 3.80 1.92 -7.06
N THR A 41 4.61 1.26 -7.89
CA THR A 41 4.33 -0.09 -8.37
C THR A 41 4.28 -1.11 -7.23
N PHE A 42 5.19 -0.99 -6.26
CA PHE A 42 5.21 -1.87 -5.08
C PHE A 42 3.99 -1.64 -4.18
N ALA A 43 3.61 -0.38 -3.96
CA ALA A 43 2.41 -0.02 -3.21
C ALA A 43 1.14 -0.60 -3.84
N ILE A 44 0.97 -0.48 -5.17
CA ILE A 44 -0.17 -1.05 -5.90
C ILE A 44 -0.21 -2.57 -5.75
N THR A 45 0.93 -3.22 -5.88
CA THR A 45 1.04 -4.68 -5.75
C THR A 45 0.65 -5.15 -4.34
N LYS A 46 1.07 -4.44 -3.28
CA LYS A 46 0.65 -4.73 -1.90
C LYS A 46 -0.86 -4.59 -1.73
N MET A 47 -1.43 -3.48 -2.22
CA MET A 47 -2.88 -3.25 -2.15
C MET A 47 -3.66 -4.38 -2.83
N MET A 48 -3.21 -4.84 -4.00
CA MET A 48 -3.82 -5.98 -4.69
C MET A 48 -3.69 -7.29 -3.91
N LEU A 49 -2.52 -7.59 -3.34
CA LEU A 49 -2.30 -8.81 -2.55
C LEU A 49 -3.21 -8.82 -1.31
N VAL A 50 -3.32 -7.69 -0.62
CA VAL A 50 -4.19 -7.51 0.56
C VAL A 50 -5.65 -7.68 0.18
N ALA A 51 -6.10 -7.02 -0.90
CA ALA A 51 -7.47 -7.14 -1.37
C ALA A 51 -7.82 -8.58 -1.76
N TRP A 52 -6.93 -9.27 -2.49
CA TRP A 52 -7.22 -10.63 -2.97
C TRP A 52 -7.27 -11.67 -1.83
N ILE A 53 -6.31 -11.63 -0.90
CA ILE A 53 -6.12 -12.72 0.06
C ILE A 53 -6.74 -12.40 1.42
N TYR A 54 -6.59 -11.18 1.94
CA TYR A 54 -7.05 -10.84 3.29
C TYR A 54 -8.49 -10.36 3.35
N MET A 55 -8.95 -9.61 2.34
CA MET A 55 -10.30 -9.04 2.33
C MET A 55 -11.39 -9.97 1.76
N HIS A 56 -11.04 -11.19 1.31
CA HIS A 56 -12.00 -12.16 0.75
C HIS A 56 -13.00 -11.57 -0.27
N VAL A 57 -12.57 -10.56 -1.02
CA VAL A 57 -13.42 -9.69 -1.86
C VAL A 57 -14.25 -10.48 -2.87
N GLN A 58 -13.78 -11.65 -3.28
CA GLN A 58 -14.46 -12.50 -4.24
C GLN A 58 -15.75 -13.15 -3.70
N HIS A 59 -15.86 -13.40 -2.39
CA HIS A 59 -16.99 -14.13 -1.79
C HIS A 59 -17.99 -13.22 -1.05
N GLU A 60 -17.79 -11.90 -1.13
CA GLU A 60 -18.48 -10.90 -0.33
C GLU A 60 -19.55 -10.12 -1.12
N THR A 61 -20.52 -9.55 -0.38
CA THR A 61 -21.65 -8.81 -0.95
C THR A 61 -21.19 -7.53 -1.66
N LYS A 62 -21.99 -7.03 -2.64
CA LYS A 62 -21.65 -5.84 -3.46
C LYS A 62 -21.28 -4.61 -2.62
N THR A 63 -21.85 -4.49 -1.42
CA THR A 63 -21.60 -3.39 -0.47
C THR A 63 -20.19 -3.42 0.11
N LEU A 64 -19.65 -4.60 0.45
CA LEU A 64 -18.30 -4.70 1.02
C LEU A 64 -17.22 -4.40 -0.02
N LYS A 65 -17.48 -4.72 -1.30
CA LYS A 65 -16.60 -4.32 -2.42
C LYS A 65 -16.46 -2.80 -2.54
N TRP A 66 -17.50 -2.04 -2.19
CA TRP A 66 -17.50 -0.59 -2.27
C TRP A 66 -16.72 0.06 -1.13
N ILE A 67 -16.76 -0.53 0.07
CA ILE A 67 -16.00 -0.08 1.25
C ILE A 67 -14.48 -0.12 1.01
N ILE A 68 -14.00 -1.04 0.17
CA ILE A 68 -12.57 -1.15 -0.17
C ILE A 68 -12.07 0.06 -0.96
N PHE A 69 -12.97 0.80 -1.61
CA PHE A 69 -12.60 2.03 -2.30
C PHE A 69 -12.43 3.23 -1.35
N ILE A 70 -12.93 3.19 -0.11
CA ILE A 70 -12.82 4.27 0.89
C ILE A 70 -11.37 4.73 1.19
N PRO A 71 -10.36 3.84 1.35
CA PRO A 71 -8.98 4.27 1.59
C PRO A 71 -8.35 5.06 0.44
N ILE A 72 -8.86 4.96 -0.79
CA ILE A 72 -8.32 5.67 -1.96
C ILE A 72 -8.57 7.20 -1.87
N PRO A 73 -9.81 7.71 -1.75
CA PRO A 73 -10.06 9.13 -1.56
C PRO A 73 -9.47 9.62 -0.23
N ALA A 74 -9.39 8.79 0.82
CA ALA A 74 -8.70 9.14 2.04
C ALA A 74 -7.21 9.42 1.81
N GLY A 75 -6.51 8.59 1.00
CA GLY A 75 -5.12 8.81 0.62
C GLY A 75 -4.92 10.08 -0.23
N ILE A 76 -5.86 10.37 -1.13
CA ILE A 76 -5.85 11.61 -1.93
C ILE A 76 -6.02 12.84 -1.04
N LEU A 77 -7.03 12.82 -0.16
CA LEU A 77 -7.27 13.89 0.81
C LEU A 77 -6.07 14.09 1.75
N PHE A 78 -5.45 13.00 2.21
CA PHE A 78 -4.24 13.05 3.02
C PHE A 78 -3.07 13.70 2.25
N THR A 79 -2.89 13.36 0.98
CA THR A 79 -1.83 13.95 0.14
C THR A 79 -2.07 15.44 -0.08
N ILE A 80 -3.32 15.84 -0.36
CA ILE A 80 -3.71 17.24 -0.48
C ILE A 80 -3.47 17.97 0.84
N SER A 81 -3.90 17.39 1.96
CA SER A 81 -3.66 17.94 3.30
C SER A 81 -2.17 18.15 3.58
N LEU A 82 -1.32 17.17 3.22
CA LEU A 82 0.13 17.29 3.30
C LEU A 82 0.65 18.43 2.41
N MET A 83 0.18 18.54 1.16
CA MET A 83 0.58 19.63 0.27
C MET A 83 0.21 21.02 0.82
N TYR A 84 -0.94 21.14 1.49
CA TYR A 84 -1.35 22.35 2.19
C TYR A 84 -0.56 22.61 3.46
N ASP A 85 0.05 21.59 4.06
CA ASP A 85 0.91 21.70 5.24
C ASP A 85 2.37 22.08 4.89
N ILE A 86 2.86 21.76 3.69
CA ILE A 86 4.20 22.17 3.20
C ILE A 86 4.49 23.69 3.33
N PRO A 87 3.54 24.64 3.13
CA PRO A 87 3.80 26.06 3.40
C PRO A 87 3.92 26.43 4.89
N PHE A 88 3.52 25.56 5.84
CA PHE A 88 3.82 25.74 7.27
C PHE A 88 5.29 25.36 7.52
N ARG A 89 6.18 26.24 7.06
CA ARG A 89 7.58 26.27 7.43
C ARG A 89 7.63 26.34 8.96
N TRP A 90 8.09 25.27 9.59
CA TRP A 90 8.49 25.26 11.00
C TRP A 90 9.56 26.36 11.18
N VAL A 91 9.11 27.57 11.50
CA VAL A 91 9.92 28.61 12.12
C VAL A 91 9.81 28.35 13.61
N VAL A 92 10.71 27.49 14.10
CA VAL A 92 11.29 27.58 15.43
C VAL A 92 12.80 27.50 15.23
#